data_AF-A0A958C4Y2-F1
#
_entry.id   AF-A0A958C4Y2-F1
#
_cell.length_a   1.000
_cell.length_b   1.000
_cell.length_c   1.000
_cell.angle_alpha   90.00
_cell.angle_beta   90.00
_cell.angle_gamma   90.00
#
_symmetry.space_group_name_H-M   'P 1'
#
loop_
_entity.id
_entity.type
_entity.pdbx_description
1 polymer ?
#
loop_
_entity_poly.entity_id
_entity_poly.type
_entity_poly.pdbx_seq_one_letter_code
_entity_poly.pdbx_strand_id
1 'polypeptide(L)'
;AIAIAVILLFGRAGLVTHDWLGINFSRGMNDIYGLDGLVLVQIITFFPVSYLIIRAMLERLDPSMEEAAQSLGASRFHILRTVTLPLLVPGFAASFLLLFVESLADLGNPLLLTGTRNVLSTEIYLAVAGEYNQQKAAALSLVLLIPTLTVFVVQRYWVSRRSYVSVTGKPTGGQMQIDAWYVRWPFVVLTTLCLALVSVLYLSIAIGSFTRLWGIDYTLTLANYRIALERGMEAILDTTFLSAVTTPIAGVLGMVVAYLVVRRKFSGKESLDFVSNLGAAVPGTILGIGFIIAFITPPLIALVIIYALFLYYLMSNTRLARPRAALYLALGLVPGLALARFVTDWGGIWYVAIFALLLTLALAVVVRFSVAAEQRRSVVVLFMIAAGGLLLFIVGPYFTNALASWGRSLGGTPAKVITSMADWIDVFTQIPLPVYGLLLVAIGGYIMSRLLPGRRA
;
A
#
# COMPACT_ATOMS: atom_id res chain seq x y z
N ALA A 1 -1.83 -14.19 10.95
CA ALA A 1 -1.13 -15.45 11.28
C ALA A 1 -0.75 -15.51 12.76
N ILE A 2 0.06 -14.56 13.26
CA ILE A 2 0.53 -14.56 14.66
C ILE A 2 -0.64 -14.49 15.65
N ALA A 3 -1.63 -13.61 15.44
CA ALA A 3 -2.84 -13.59 16.28
C ALA A 3 -3.52 -14.97 16.37
N ILE A 4 -3.66 -15.69 15.24
CA ILE A 4 -4.23 -17.04 15.22
C ILE A 4 -3.35 -18.00 16.02
N ALA A 5 -2.03 -18.03 15.79
CA ALA A 5 -1.11 -18.88 16.55
C ALA A 5 -1.21 -18.66 18.07
N VAL A 6 -1.25 -17.39 18.47
CA VAL A 6 -1.39 -16.99 19.86
C VAL A 6 -2.76 -17.40 20.41
N ILE A 7 -3.84 -17.30 19.64
CA ILE A 7 -5.16 -17.82 20.04
C ILE A 7 -5.13 -19.35 20.20
N LEU A 8 -4.54 -20.08 19.26
CA LEU A 8 -4.43 -21.54 19.29
C LEU A 8 -3.64 -22.03 20.51
N LEU A 9 -2.60 -21.31 20.92
CA LEU A 9 -1.78 -21.71 22.07
C LEU A 9 -2.29 -21.15 23.39
N PHE A 10 -2.59 -19.85 23.42
CA PHE A 10 -2.81 -19.08 24.64
C PHE A 10 -4.25 -18.58 24.83
N GLY A 11 -5.15 -18.83 23.87
CA GLY A 11 -6.57 -18.47 23.98
C GLY A 11 -7.30 -19.23 25.08
N ARG A 12 -8.59 -18.93 25.27
CA ARG A 12 -9.46 -19.57 26.29
C ARG A 12 -9.51 -21.09 26.20
N ALA A 13 -9.45 -21.64 24.98
CA ALA A 13 -9.36 -23.07 24.69
C ALA A 13 -8.02 -23.40 24.01
N GLY A 14 -6.98 -22.65 24.34
CA GLY A 14 -5.65 -22.83 23.76
C GLY A 14 -4.93 -24.02 24.37
N LEU A 15 -4.06 -24.66 23.58
CA LEU A 15 -3.30 -25.85 23.99
C LEU A 15 -2.49 -25.63 25.28
N VAL A 16 -1.84 -24.47 25.40
CA VAL A 16 -1.02 -24.16 26.58
C VAL A 16 -1.90 -23.73 27.75
N THR A 17 -2.85 -22.83 27.52
CA THR A 17 -3.64 -22.26 28.61
C THR A 17 -4.63 -23.25 29.22
N HIS A 18 -5.39 -23.95 28.36
CA HIS A 18 -6.44 -24.87 28.80
C HIS A 18 -5.91 -26.29 29.06
N ASP A 19 -5.17 -26.88 28.10
CA ASP A 19 -4.81 -28.30 28.20
C ASP A 19 -3.57 -28.54 29.07
N TRP A 20 -2.54 -27.69 28.95
CA TRP A 20 -1.30 -27.88 29.73
C TRP A 20 -1.36 -27.23 31.11
N LEU A 21 -1.89 -26.00 31.20
CA LEU A 21 -1.93 -25.24 32.45
C LEU A 21 -3.26 -25.37 33.22
N GLY A 22 -4.33 -25.87 32.58
CA GLY A 22 -5.64 -26.04 33.22
C GLY A 22 -6.32 -24.71 33.62
N ILE A 23 -5.92 -23.59 33.01
CA ILE A 23 -6.42 -22.26 33.36
C ILE A 23 -7.78 -22.04 32.70
N ASN A 24 -8.81 -21.95 33.54
CA ASN A 24 -10.15 -21.58 33.12
C ASN A 24 -10.40 -20.09 33.39
N PHE A 25 -10.60 -19.31 32.33
CA PHE A 25 -10.92 -17.89 32.46
C PHE A 25 -12.35 -17.69 32.95
N SER A 26 -12.50 -17.06 34.10
CA SER A 26 -13.79 -16.60 34.61
C SER A 26 -14.20 -15.27 33.95
N ARG A 27 -15.50 -14.96 34.00
CA ARG A 27 -16.06 -13.75 33.38
C ARG A 27 -15.45 -12.50 34.06
N GLY A 28 -14.65 -11.73 33.31
CA GLY A 28 -13.94 -10.54 33.81
C GLY A 28 -12.45 -10.75 34.10
N MET A 29 -11.95 -11.98 34.03
CA MET A 29 -10.51 -12.27 34.05
C MET A 29 -9.86 -11.81 32.75
N ASN A 30 -8.68 -11.20 32.85
CA ASN A 30 -7.95 -10.74 31.68
C ASN A 30 -7.40 -11.95 30.91
N ASP A 31 -7.80 -12.09 29.66
CA ASP A 31 -7.33 -13.12 28.75
C ASP A 31 -6.60 -12.48 27.56
N ILE A 32 -6.25 -13.29 26.55
CA ILE A 32 -5.57 -12.77 25.37
C ILE A 32 -6.47 -11.94 24.45
N TYR A 33 -7.79 -11.94 24.66
CA TYR A 33 -8.75 -11.20 23.86
C TYR A 33 -8.95 -9.81 24.49
N GLY A 34 -8.21 -8.84 23.96
CA GLY A 34 -8.32 -7.45 24.34
C GLY A 34 -7.11 -6.66 23.89
N LEU A 35 -6.96 -5.45 24.44
CA LEU A 35 -5.83 -4.59 24.12
C LEU A 35 -4.50 -5.19 24.59
N ASP A 36 -4.47 -5.89 25.72
CA ASP A 36 -3.24 -6.43 26.29
C ASP A 36 -2.68 -7.57 25.42
N GLY A 37 -3.54 -8.50 25.02
CA GLY A 37 -3.16 -9.55 24.08
C GLY A 37 -2.83 -8.99 22.69
N LEU A 38 -3.54 -7.94 22.25
CA LEU A 38 -3.19 -7.25 21.02
C LEU A 38 -1.78 -6.63 21.09
N VAL A 39 -1.43 -5.96 22.19
CA VAL A 39 -0.07 -5.40 22.39
C VAL A 39 0.98 -6.50 22.32
N LEU A 40 0.76 -7.64 22.98
CA LEU A 40 1.66 -8.78 22.93
C LEU A 40 1.85 -9.30 21.50
N VAL A 41 0.76 -9.47 20.75
CA VAL A 41 0.80 -9.92 19.36
C VAL A 41 1.48 -8.90 18.45
N GLN A 42 1.25 -7.60 18.66
CA GLN A 42 1.94 -6.55 17.90
C GLN A 42 3.44 -6.56 18.15
N ILE A 43 3.88 -6.73 19.40
CA ILE A 43 5.30 -6.84 19.74
C ILE A 43 5.93 -8.01 18.97
N ILE A 44 5.32 -9.18 19.00
CA ILE A 44 5.84 -10.37 18.30
C ILE A 44 5.84 -10.16 16.78
N THR A 45 4.79 -9.54 16.24
CA THR A 45 4.63 -9.28 14.80
C THR A 45 5.70 -8.33 14.27
N PHE A 46 5.99 -7.26 14.99
CA PHE A 46 6.88 -6.19 14.53
C PHE A 46 8.31 -6.28 15.07
N PHE A 47 8.59 -7.20 15.99
CA PHE A 47 9.94 -7.45 16.52
C PHE A 47 11.00 -7.70 15.42
N PRO A 48 10.76 -8.56 14.40
CA PRO A 48 11.77 -8.83 13.37
C PRO A 48 12.15 -7.59 12.56
N VAL A 49 11.17 -6.73 12.26
CA VAL A 49 11.40 -5.48 11.51
C VAL A 49 12.28 -4.53 12.35
N SER A 50 11.96 -4.37 13.63
CA SER A 50 12.79 -3.58 14.54
C SER A 50 14.23 -4.10 14.64
N TYR A 51 14.37 -5.42 14.78
CA TYR A 51 15.66 -6.09 14.87
C TYR A 51 16.53 -5.84 13.63
N LEU A 52 15.97 -5.99 12.43
CA LEU A 52 16.71 -5.78 11.19
C LEU A 52 17.22 -4.34 11.06
N ILE A 53 16.42 -3.35 11.46
CA ILE A 53 16.81 -1.93 11.42
C ILE A 53 17.92 -1.65 12.43
N ILE A 54 17.76 -2.10 13.68
CA ILE A 54 18.73 -1.87 14.74
C ILE A 54 20.05 -2.60 14.43
N ARG A 55 19.97 -3.84 13.94
CA ARG A 55 21.13 -4.62 13.50
C ARG A 55 21.88 -3.92 12.38
N ALA A 56 21.18 -3.46 11.34
CA ALA A 56 21.81 -2.75 10.22
C ALA A 56 22.50 -1.45 10.66
N MET A 57 22.00 -0.79 11.71
CA MET A 57 22.65 0.37 12.31
C MET A 57 23.88 -0.01 13.12
N LEU A 58 23.79 -1.05 13.96
CA LEU A 58 24.90 -1.59 14.73
C LEU A 58 26.07 -2.03 13.83
N GLU A 59 25.78 -2.71 12.72
CA GLU A 59 26.79 -3.16 11.75
C GLU A 59 27.49 -2.01 11.02
N ARG A 60 26.93 -0.79 11.06
CA ARG A 60 27.52 0.42 10.46
C ARG A 60 28.33 1.26 11.45
N LEU A 61 28.23 0.98 12.75
CA LEU A 61 29.05 1.68 13.74
C LEU A 61 30.49 1.20 13.64
N ASP A 62 31.43 2.15 13.65
CA ASP A 62 32.85 1.85 13.65
C ASP A 62 33.31 1.48 15.08
N PRO A 63 33.86 0.26 15.30
CA PRO A 63 34.37 -0.14 16.60
C PRO A 63 35.45 0.80 17.17
N SER A 64 36.13 1.58 16.32
CA SER A 64 37.18 2.52 16.73
C SER A 64 36.73 3.53 17.79
N MET A 65 35.45 3.92 17.77
CA MET A 65 34.88 4.85 18.76
C MET A 65 34.79 4.22 20.16
N GLU A 66 34.46 2.93 20.22
CA GLU A 66 34.40 2.17 21.47
C GLU A 66 35.81 1.84 21.98
N GLU A 67 36.74 1.48 21.08
CA GLU A 67 38.16 1.26 21.38
C GLU A 67 38.85 2.51 21.93
N ALA A 68 38.57 3.69 21.36
CA ALA A 68 39.10 4.97 21.82
C ALA A 68 38.58 5.32 23.23
N ALA A 69 37.27 5.15 23.46
CA ALA A 69 36.68 5.38 24.78
C ALA A 69 37.26 4.43 25.84
N GLN A 70 37.47 3.15 25.48
CA GLN A 70 38.08 2.17 26.37
C GLN A 70 39.56 2.51 26.66
N SER A 71 40.31 3.01 25.68
CA SER A 71 41.71 3.44 25.85
C SER A 71 41.84 4.62 26.82
N LEU A 72 40.79 5.45 26.95
CA LEU A 72 40.69 6.52 27.94
C LEU A 72 40.23 6.02 29.34
N GLY A 73 40.07 4.71 29.52
CA GLY A 73 39.67 4.09 30.79
C GLY A 73 38.16 4.02 31.02
N ALA A 74 37.33 4.26 29.99
CA ALA A 74 35.89 4.14 30.13
C ALA A 74 35.46 2.68 30.38
N SER A 75 34.57 2.47 31.36
CA SER A 75 33.95 1.16 31.60
C SER A 75 32.94 0.81 30.50
N ARG A 76 32.65 -0.48 30.30
CA ARG A 76 31.71 -0.94 29.24
C ARG A 76 30.33 -0.30 29.34
N PHE A 77 29.79 -0.14 30.55
CA PHE A 77 28.50 0.53 30.76
C PHE A 77 28.57 2.02 30.46
N HIS A 78 29.71 2.66 30.75
CA HIS A 78 29.96 4.04 30.35
C HIS A 78 29.95 4.17 28.82
N ILE A 79 30.71 3.33 28.11
CA ILE A 79 30.76 3.30 26.64
C ILE A 79 29.37 3.08 26.04
N LEU A 80 28.61 2.09 26.55
CA LEU A 80 27.25 1.83 26.11
C LEU A 80 26.37 3.09 26.21
N ARG A 81 26.43 3.81 27.33
CA ARG A 81 25.58 4.97 27.59
C ARG A 81 26.03 6.25 26.88
N THR A 82 27.34 6.45 26.69
CA THR A 82 27.89 7.72 26.17
C THR A 82 28.33 7.66 24.71
N VAL A 83 28.60 6.47 24.17
CA VAL A 83 29.04 6.27 22.79
C VAL A 83 27.98 5.47 22.02
N THR A 84 27.73 4.21 22.38
CA THR A 84 26.92 3.29 21.57
C THR A 84 25.45 3.71 21.51
N LEU A 85 24.78 3.92 22.65
CA LEU A 85 23.35 4.28 22.68
C LEU A 85 23.07 5.62 21.99
N PRO A 86 23.79 6.73 22.25
CA PRO A 86 23.56 8.00 21.56
C PRO A 86 23.71 7.91 20.04
N LEU A 87 24.66 7.11 19.54
CA LEU A 87 24.83 6.85 18.11
C LEU A 87 23.67 6.01 17.52
N LEU A 88 23.02 5.18 18.34
CA LEU A 88 21.87 4.36 17.94
C LEU A 88 20.52 5.08 18.08
N VAL A 89 20.41 6.15 18.88
CA VAL A 89 19.16 6.91 19.08
C VAL A 89 18.42 7.26 17.78
N PRO A 90 19.08 7.75 16.71
CA PRO A 90 18.39 8.01 15.44
C PRO A 90 17.84 6.74 14.79
N GLY A 91 18.55 5.61 14.92
CA GLY A 91 18.09 4.30 14.46
C GLY A 91 16.88 3.81 15.23
N PHE A 92 16.89 3.95 16.57
CA PHE A 92 15.73 3.63 17.40
C PHE A 92 14.54 4.54 17.09
N ALA A 93 14.75 5.84 16.92
CA ALA A 93 13.70 6.77 16.55
C ALA A 93 13.12 6.44 15.16
N ALA A 94 13.96 6.09 14.19
CA ALA A 94 13.50 5.69 12.86
C ALA A 94 12.70 4.38 12.90
N SER A 95 13.19 3.38 13.65
CA SER A 95 12.48 2.11 13.87
C SER A 95 11.15 2.34 14.57
N PHE A 96 11.13 3.10 15.67
CA PHE A 96 9.91 3.42 16.42
C PHE A 96 8.84 4.08 15.54
N LEU A 97 9.20 5.12 14.77
CA LEU A 97 8.24 5.84 13.95
C LEU A 97 7.69 4.95 12.83
N LEU A 98 8.54 4.11 12.21
CA LEU A 98 8.09 3.13 11.22
C LEU A 98 7.10 2.13 11.84
N LEU A 99 7.48 1.48 12.94
CA LEU A 99 6.64 0.45 13.58
C LEU A 99 5.35 1.04 14.15
N PHE A 100 5.36 2.32 14.54
CA PHE A 100 4.14 3.02 14.95
C PHE A 100 3.14 3.15 13.81
N VAL A 101 3.60 3.54 12.61
CA VAL A 101 2.76 3.61 11.41
C VAL A 101 2.25 2.22 11.04
N GLU A 102 3.13 1.21 11.04
CA GLU A 102 2.76 -0.18 10.73
C GLU A 102 1.72 -0.74 11.72
N SER A 103 1.86 -0.45 13.01
CA SER A 103 0.91 -0.87 14.05
C SER A 103 -0.46 -0.19 13.91
N LEU A 104 -0.50 1.10 13.54
CA LEU A 104 -1.76 1.79 13.24
C LEU A 104 -2.41 1.29 11.94
N ALA A 105 -1.60 0.82 10.99
CA ALA A 105 -2.06 0.28 9.73
C ALA A 105 -2.53 -1.18 9.82
N ASP A 106 -2.16 -1.90 10.88
CA ASP A 106 -2.53 -3.30 11.03
C ASP A 106 -4.04 -3.47 11.26
N LEU A 107 -4.63 -4.34 10.45
CA LEU A 107 -6.03 -4.77 10.54
C LEU A 107 -6.13 -6.22 11.02
N GLY A 108 -5.16 -7.06 10.65
CA GLY A 108 -5.29 -8.51 10.78
C GLY A 108 -5.27 -8.97 12.23
N ASN A 109 -4.29 -8.52 13.02
CA ASN A 109 -4.21 -8.91 14.42
C ASN A 109 -5.34 -8.31 15.27
N PRO A 110 -5.67 -7.00 15.16
CA PRO A 110 -6.76 -6.42 15.91
C PRO A 110 -8.10 -7.09 15.62
N LEU A 111 -8.43 -7.38 14.35
CA LEU A 111 -9.71 -7.99 13.97
C LEU A 111 -10.00 -9.32 14.68
N LEU A 112 -8.95 -10.05 15.06
CA LEU A 112 -9.06 -11.34 15.75
C LEU A 112 -9.02 -11.23 17.29
N LEU A 113 -8.42 -10.17 17.84
CA LEU A 113 -8.09 -10.07 19.27
C LEU A 113 -8.85 -8.99 20.02
N THR A 114 -9.35 -7.93 19.36
CA THR A 114 -9.94 -6.76 20.04
C THR A 114 -11.20 -7.07 20.85
N GLY A 115 -11.82 -8.23 20.62
CA GLY A 115 -12.97 -8.69 21.39
C GLY A 115 -14.12 -7.69 21.31
N THR A 116 -14.45 -7.06 22.44
CA THR A 116 -15.54 -6.06 22.54
C THR A 116 -15.09 -4.61 22.36
N ARG A 117 -13.77 -4.34 22.28
CA ARG A 117 -13.22 -2.99 22.16
C ARG A 117 -12.44 -2.84 20.86
N ASN A 118 -13.13 -2.48 19.80
CA ASN A 118 -12.52 -2.30 18.49
C ASN A 118 -11.58 -1.08 18.46
N VAL A 119 -10.50 -1.22 17.69
CA VAL A 119 -9.59 -0.13 17.36
C VAL A 119 -10.01 0.55 16.06
N LEU A 120 -9.43 1.70 15.74
CA LEU A 120 -9.79 2.49 14.55
C LEU A 120 -9.69 1.66 13.25
N SER A 121 -8.63 0.87 13.06
CA SER A 121 -8.47 0.06 11.83
C SER A 121 -9.60 -0.96 11.66
N THR A 122 -10.00 -1.63 12.73
CA THR A 122 -11.14 -2.58 12.73
C THR A 122 -12.49 -1.90 12.58
N GLU A 123 -12.71 -0.77 13.24
CA GLU A 123 -13.97 -0.01 13.10
C GLU A 123 -14.15 0.52 11.68
N ILE A 124 -13.07 0.99 11.06
CA ILE A 124 -13.07 1.44 9.66
C ILE A 124 -13.50 0.29 8.73
N TYR A 125 -12.92 -0.90 8.91
CA TYR A 125 -13.28 -2.08 8.13
C TYR A 125 -14.73 -2.51 8.35
N LEU A 126 -15.16 -2.64 9.61
CA LEU A 126 -16.51 -3.04 9.97
C LEU A 126 -17.58 -2.03 9.52
N ALA A 127 -17.26 -0.74 9.51
CA ALA A 127 -18.16 0.29 8.99
C ALA A 127 -18.49 0.06 7.50
N VAL A 128 -17.54 -0.43 6.69
CA VAL A 128 -17.79 -0.74 5.28
C VAL A 128 -18.38 -2.14 5.11
N ALA A 129 -17.70 -3.15 5.65
CA ALA A 129 -18.02 -4.55 5.38
C ALA A 129 -19.24 -5.07 6.18
N GLY A 130 -19.46 -4.54 7.39
CA GLY A 130 -20.55 -4.94 8.27
C GLY A 130 -21.75 -4.00 8.22
N GLU A 131 -21.50 -2.69 8.33
CA GLU A 131 -22.56 -1.67 8.45
C GLU A 131 -22.95 -1.03 7.10
N TYR A 132 -22.19 -1.25 6.03
CA TYR A 132 -22.34 -0.56 4.73
C TYR A 132 -22.34 0.98 4.84
N ASN A 133 -21.75 1.53 5.91
CA ASN A 133 -21.70 2.95 6.21
C ASN A 133 -20.36 3.55 5.77
N GLN A 134 -20.29 3.89 4.48
CA GLN A 134 -19.11 4.52 3.87
C GLN A 134 -18.78 5.89 4.47
N GLN A 135 -19.77 6.62 4.99
CA GLN A 135 -19.59 7.93 5.60
C GLN A 135 -18.87 7.82 6.95
N LYS A 136 -19.29 6.86 7.80
CA LYS A 136 -18.60 6.51 9.05
C LYS A 136 -17.17 6.08 8.75
N ALA A 137 -16.97 5.20 7.76
CA ALA A 137 -15.65 4.74 7.36
C ALA A 137 -14.72 5.87 6.90
N ALA A 138 -15.23 6.82 6.11
CA ALA A 138 -14.48 8.00 5.66
C ALA A 138 -14.11 8.92 6.83
N ALA A 139 -15.04 9.18 7.75
CA ALA A 139 -14.78 10.01 8.93
C ALA A 139 -13.70 9.39 9.83
N LEU A 140 -13.82 8.09 10.13
CA LEU A 140 -12.82 7.37 10.93
C LEU A 140 -11.47 7.27 10.23
N SER A 141 -11.46 7.13 8.90
CA SER A 141 -10.23 7.16 8.10
C SER A 141 -9.51 8.50 8.22
N LEU A 142 -10.23 9.63 8.21
CA LEU A 142 -9.63 10.94 8.46
C LEU A 142 -9.03 11.05 9.87
N VAL A 143 -9.72 10.52 10.89
CA VAL A 143 -9.22 10.50 12.26
C VAL A 143 -7.93 9.68 12.37
N LEU A 144 -7.84 8.52 11.71
CA LEU A 144 -6.64 7.67 11.71
C LEU A 144 -5.50 8.26 10.84
N LEU A 145 -5.84 9.04 9.82
CA LEU A 145 -4.90 9.69 8.92
C LEU A 145 -4.10 10.82 9.60
N ILE A 146 -4.71 11.53 10.57
CA ILE A 146 -4.04 12.60 11.32
C ILE A 146 -2.78 12.10 12.07
N PRO A 147 -2.86 11.10 12.98
CA PRO A 147 -1.68 10.64 13.71
C PRO A 147 -0.66 9.96 12.79
N THR A 148 -1.09 9.21 11.78
CA THR A 148 -0.19 8.52 10.83
C THR A 148 0.62 9.52 10.00
N LEU A 149 -0.03 10.54 9.41
CA LEU A 149 0.69 11.61 8.69
C LEU A 149 1.57 12.43 9.62
N THR A 150 1.14 12.72 10.85
CA THR A 150 1.94 13.45 11.83
C THR A 150 3.25 12.72 12.10
N VAL A 151 3.17 11.42 12.39
CA VAL A 151 4.34 10.57 12.65
C VAL A 151 5.24 10.48 11.42
N PHE A 152 4.68 10.30 10.23
CA PHE A 152 5.44 10.27 8.99
C PHE A 152 6.19 11.58 8.73
N VAL A 153 5.54 12.73 8.93
CA VAL A 153 6.16 14.05 8.79
C VAL A 153 7.29 14.22 9.82
N VAL A 154 7.07 13.83 11.08
CA VAL A 154 8.12 13.85 12.11
C VAL A 154 9.31 12.97 11.72
N GLN A 155 9.05 11.75 11.26
CA GLN A 155 10.09 10.82 10.78
C GLN A 155 10.89 11.42 9.63
N ARG A 156 10.19 11.97 8.64
CA ARG A 156 10.78 12.54 7.44
C ARG A 156 11.62 13.79 7.72
N TYR A 157 11.16 14.71 8.58
CA TYR A 157 11.83 15.99 8.76
C TYR A 157 12.77 16.07 9.96
N TRP A 158 12.52 15.33 11.04
CA TRP A 158 13.30 15.44 12.28
C TRP A 158 14.29 14.30 12.47
N VAL A 159 13.91 13.07 12.13
CA VAL A 159 14.74 11.88 12.39
C VAL A 159 15.69 11.57 11.23
N SER A 160 15.22 11.65 9.98
CA SER A 160 16.05 11.34 8.80
C SER A 160 17.27 12.26 8.63
N ARG A 161 17.23 13.46 9.21
CA ARG A 161 18.33 14.45 9.14
C ARG A 161 19.46 14.18 10.13
N ARG A 162 19.27 13.30 11.11
CA ARG A 162 20.29 12.94 12.13
C ARG A 162 20.96 11.61 11.80
N SER A 163 21.32 11.41 10.54
CA SER A 163 22.11 10.26 10.10
C SER A 163 23.57 10.42 10.58
N TYR A 164 23.88 9.91 11.76
CA TYR A 164 25.27 9.74 12.23
C TYR A 164 25.91 8.58 11.47
N VAL A 165 26.12 8.75 10.16
CA VAL A 165 27.01 7.88 9.39
C VAL A 165 28.41 8.30 9.80
N SER A 166 28.98 7.59 10.79
CA SER A 166 30.31 7.90 11.29
C SER A 166 31.41 7.55 10.28
N VAL A 167 31.17 6.63 9.34
CA VAL A 167 32.20 6.18 8.39
C VAL A 167 31.62 6.02 6.98
N THR A 168 32.23 6.71 6.02
CA THR A 168 31.96 6.60 4.57
C THR A 168 32.74 5.45 3.91
N GLY A 169 33.61 4.77 4.66
CA GLY A 169 34.37 3.57 4.27
C GLY A 169 33.93 2.27 5.00
N LYS A 170 34.62 1.15 4.74
CA LYS A 170 34.39 -0.10 5.47
C LYS A 170 34.93 0.03 6.90
N PRO A 171 34.20 -0.43 7.95
CA PRO A 171 34.74 -0.46 9.31
C PRO A 171 36.04 -1.27 9.34
N THR A 172 37.10 -0.69 9.88
CA THR A 172 38.45 -1.29 9.96
C THR A 172 38.81 -1.77 11.36
N GLY A 173 37.99 -1.44 12.38
CA GLY A 173 38.18 -1.88 13.76
C GLY A 173 37.86 -3.37 13.97
N GLY A 174 38.54 -3.99 14.93
CA GLY A 174 38.26 -5.38 15.33
C GLY A 174 36.95 -5.46 16.11
N GLN A 175 36.18 -6.53 15.96
CA GLN A 175 35.06 -6.77 16.86
C GLN A 175 35.62 -7.17 18.24
N MET A 176 35.33 -6.39 19.28
CA MET A 176 35.62 -6.80 20.66
C MET A 176 34.78 -8.03 21.01
N GLN A 177 35.38 -9.22 20.96
CA GLN A 177 34.70 -10.44 21.38
C GLN A 177 34.59 -10.46 22.91
N ILE A 178 33.36 -10.57 23.41
CA ILE A 178 33.08 -10.71 24.85
C ILE A 178 32.82 -12.19 25.14
N ASP A 179 33.85 -12.88 25.63
CA ASP A 179 33.75 -14.32 25.94
C ASP A 179 33.29 -14.63 27.38
N ALA A 180 32.95 -13.59 28.15
CA ALA A 180 32.50 -13.74 29.52
C ALA A 180 31.22 -14.61 29.59
N TRP A 181 31.29 -15.77 30.24
CA TRP A 181 30.21 -16.75 30.27
C TRP A 181 28.91 -16.18 30.85
N TYR A 182 29.00 -15.33 31.88
CA TYR A 182 27.85 -14.67 32.53
C TYR A 182 27.18 -13.62 31.65
N VAL A 183 27.85 -13.13 30.59
CA VAL A 183 27.23 -12.27 29.57
C VAL A 183 26.66 -13.13 28.45
N ARG A 184 27.45 -14.10 27.96
CA ARG A 184 27.08 -14.97 26.83
C ARG A 184 25.80 -15.76 27.11
N TRP A 185 25.72 -16.45 28.25
CA TRP A 185 24.61 -17.38 28.52
C TRP A 185 23.24 -16.69 28.63
N PRO A 186 23.09 -15.54 29.32
CA PRO A 186 21.81 -14.81 29.31
C PRO A 186 21.33 -14.44 27.90
N PHE A 187 22.22 -13.94 27.02
CA PHE A 187 21.84 -13.60 25.64
C PHE A 187 21.49 -14.84 24.80
N VAL A 188 22.24 -15.93 24.97
CA VAL A 188 21.95 -17.22 24.32
C VAL A 188 20.60 -17.75 24.78
N VAL A 189 20.33 -17.78 26.09
CA VAL A 189 19.05 -18.23 26.65
C VAL A 189 17.91 -17.36 26.12
N LEU A 190 18.03 -16.03 26.20
CA LEU A 190 16.99 -15.12 25.72
C LEU A 190 16.70 -15.32 24.22
N THR A 191 17.75 -15.42 23.40
CA THR A 191 17.61 -15.60 21.94
C THR A 191 17.03 -16.97 21.61
N THR A 192 17.43 -18.01 22.34
CA THR A 192 16.89 -19.37 22.18
C THR A 192 15.42 -19.42 22.60
N LEU A 193 15.03 -18.75 23.68
CA LEU A 193 13.63 -18.63 24.10
C LEU A 193 12.79 -17.88 23.07
N CYS A 194 13.29 -16.76 22.54
CA CYS A 194 12.60 -16.04 21.46
C CYS A 194 12.46 -16.90 20.20
N LEU A 195 13.52 -17.60 19.80
CA LEU A 195 13.48 -18.51 18.66
C LEU A 195 12.49 -19.65 18.89
N ALA A 196 12.49 -20.25 20.08
CA ALA A 196 11.56 -21.30 20.46
C ALA A 196 10.12 -20.80 20.43
N LEU A 197 9.84 -19.62 20.99
CA LEU A 197 8.52 -19.00 20.96
C LEU A 197 8.03 -18.78 19.53
N VAL A 198 8.82 -18.15 18.67
CA VAL A 198 8.46 -17.91 17.27
C VAL A 198 8.27 -19.23 16.51
N SER A 199 9.15 -20.21 16.74
CA SER A 199 9.05 -21.53 16.11
C SER A 199 7.77 -22.25 16.52
N VAL A 200 7.41 -22.23 17.81
CA VAL A 200 6.17 -22.82 18.34
C VAL A 200 4.94 -22.13 17.77
N LEU A 201 4.96 -20.80 17.62
CA LEU A 201 3.85 -20.04 17.02
C LEU A 201 3.62 -20.44 15.54
N TYR A 202 4.68 -20.56 14.73
CA TYR A 202 4.51 -20.98 13.35
C TYR A 202 4.17 -22.46 13.22
N LEU A 203 4.76 -23.30 14.08
CA LEU A 203 4.46 -24.72 14.12
C LEU A 203 3.02 -25.00 14.54
N SER A 204 2.44 -24.21 15.46
CA SER A 204 1.04 -24.36 15.86
C SER A 204 0.07 -24.07 14.71
N ILE A 205 0.39 -23.10 13.85
CA ILE A 205 -0.38 -22.86 12.61
C ILE A 205 -0.24 -24.05 11.65
N ALA A 206 0.99 -24.52 11.44
CA ALA A 206 1.28 -25.60 10.51
C ALA A 206 0.64 -26.92 10.94
N ILE A 207 0.67 -27.27 12.22
CA ILE A 207 -0.03 -28.45 12.75
C ILE A 207 -1.54 -28.19 12.74
N GLY A 208 -1.97 -27.00 13.16
CA GLY A 208 -3.37 -26.63 13.26
C GLY A 208 -4.11 -26.70 11.93
N SER A 209 -3.46 -26.42 10.81
CA SER A 209 -4.05 -26.58 9.48
C SER A 209 -4.42 -28.03 9.16
N PHE A 210 -3.75 -29.02 9.74
CA PHE A 210 -4.07 -30.44 9.58
C PHE A 210 -5.01 -30.98 10.66
N THR A 211 -5.32 -30.25 11.73
CA THR A 211 -6.20 -30.76 12.79
C THR A 211 -7.67 -30.50 12.51
N ARG A 212 -8.57 -31.43 12.87
CA ARG A 212 -10.01 -31.27 12.64
C ARG A 212 -10.60 -30.10 13.42
N LEU A 213 -10.32 -30.03 14.73
CA LEU A 213 -10.80 -28.95 15.58
C LEU A 213 -9.80 -28.71 16.71
N TRP A 214 -8.96 -27.70 16.54
CA TRP A 214 -7.92 -27.37 17.52
C TRP A 214 -8.52 -27.13 18.93
N GLY A 215 -7.91 -27.71 19.96
CA GLY A 215 -8.36 -27.62 21.36
C GLY A 215 -9.43 -28.65 21.76
N ILE A 216 -9.92 -29.47 20.82
CA ILE A 216 -10.94 -30.50 21.09
C ILE A 216 -10.58 -31.82 20.40
N ASP A 217 -10.33 -31.79 19.10
CA ASP A 217 -10.06 -32.97 18.27
C ASP A 217 -8.83 -32.73 17.37
N TYR A 218 -7.73 -33.34 17.78
CA TYR A 218 -6.43 -33.29 17.09
C TYR A 218 -6.28 -34.33 15.98
N THR A 219 -7.36 -34.99 15.54
CA THR A 219 -7.30 -35.91 14.39
C THR A 219 -6.82 -35.19 13.14
N LEU A 220 -5.88 -35.82 12.44
CA LEU A 220 -5.29 -35.27 11.21
C LEU A 220 -6.28 -35.41 10.05
N THR A 221 -6.56 -34.31 9.37
CA THR A 221 -7.50 -34.20 8.25
C THR A 221 -7.07 -33.12 7.26
N LEU A 222 -7.47 -33.30 6.00
CA LEU A 222 -7.31 -32.30 4.94
C LEU A 222 -8.56 -31.44 4.73
N ALA A 223 -9.57 -31.58 5.61
CA ALA A 223 -10.83 -30.86 5.50
C ALA A 223 -10.66 -29.34 5.54
N ASN A 224 -9.75 -28.81 6.36
CA ASN A 224 -9.48 -27.37 6.44
C ASN A 224 -8.96 -26.81 5.12
N TYR A 225 -8.09 -27.54 4.42
CA TYR A 225 -7.59 -27.14 3.09
C TYR A 225 -8.72 -27.13 2.06
N ARG A 226 -9.61 -28.14 2.10
CA ARG A 226 -10.79 -28.15 1.23
C ARG A 226 -11.68 -26.93 1.48
N ILE A 227 -11.99 -26.61 2.75
CA ILE A 227 -12.79 -25.44 3.11
C ILE A 227 -12.09 -24.14 2.72
N ALA A 228 -10.77 -24.05 2.94
CA ALA A 228 -9.97 -22.88 2.60
C ALA A 228 -9.95 -22.64 1.08
N LEU A 229 -9.82 -23.68 0.26
CA LEU A 229 -9.89 -23.57 -1.19
C LEU A 229 -11.33 -23.27 -1.66
N GLU A 230 -12.33 -23.94 -1.10
CA GLU A 230 -13.72 -23.69 -1.48
C GLU A 230 -14.17 -22.27 -1.14
N ARG A 231 -13.74 -21.67 -0.02
CA ARG A 231 -14.13 -20.31 0.38
C ARG A 231 -13.18 -19.23 -0.12
N GLY A 232 -11.87 -19.48 -0.09
CA GLY A 232 -10.83 -18.48 -0.28
C GLY A 232 -10.13 -18.49 -1.64
N MET A 233 -10.46 -19.40 -2.56
CA MET A 233 -9.79 -19.47 -3.88
C MET A 233 -9.77 -18.13 -4.62
N GLU A 234 -10.92 -17.45 -4.69
CA GLU A 234 -11.07 -16.16 -5.37
C GLU A 234 -10.14 -15.10 -4.78
N ALA A 235 -10.15 -14.95 -3.45
CA ALA A 235 -9.23 -14.03 -2.77
C ALA A 235 -7.74 -14.38 -3.02
N ILE A 236 -7.37 -15.66 -3.04
CA ILE A 236 -5.98 -16.09 -3.34
C ILE A 236 -5.61 -15.74 -4.77
N LEU A 237 -6.48 -16.05 -5.73
CA LEU A 237 -6.27 -15.81 -7.15
C LEU A 237 -6.17 -14.31 -7.45
N ASP A 238 -7.11 -13.51 -6.96
CA ASP A 238 -7.17 -12.08 -7.24
C ASP A 238 -6.02 -11.32 -6.60
N THR A 239 -5.67 -11.64 -5.35
CA THR A 239 -4.52 -11.00 -4.68
C THR A 239 -3.21 -11.37 -5.35
N THR A 240 -3.06 -12.63 -5.79
CA THR A 240 -1.85 -13.10 -6.48
C THR A 240 -1.73 -12.45 -7.86
N PHE A 241 -2.80 -12.43 -8.65
CA PHE A 241 -2.83 -11.80 -9.96
C PHE A 241 -2.55 -10.30 -9.87
N LEU A 242 -3.27 -9.59 -8.98
CA LEU A 242 -3.11 -8.16 -8.82
C LEU A 242 -1.69 -7.81 -8.36
N SER A 243 -1.10 -8.61 -7.46
CA SER A 243 0.29 -8.43 -7.04
C SER A 243 1.26 -8.68 -8.20
N ALA A 244 1.09 -9.78 -8.96
CA ALA A 244 1.93 -10.13 -10.09
C ALA A 244 1.95 -9.06 -11.19
N VAL A 245 0.81 -8.41 -11.45
CA VAL A 245 0.69 -7.31 -12.42
C VAL A 245 1.21 -5.99 -11.85
N THR A 246 0.89 -5.68 -10.59
CA THR A 246 1.21 -4.38 -9.98
C THR A 246 2.68 -4.25 -9.62
N THR A 247 3.34 -5.31 -9.16
CA THR A 247 4.76 -5.29 -8.76
C THR A 247 5.70 -4.79 -9.87
N PRO A 248 5.69 -5.29 -11.12
CA PRO A 248 6.58 -4.78 -12.16
C PRO A 248 6.26 -3.32 -12.53
N ILE A 249 4.97 -2.96 -12.59
CA ILE A 249 4.55 -1.57 -12.89
C ILE A 249 5.07 -0.62 -11.80
N ALA A 250 4.87 -0.97 -10.53
CA ALA A 250 5.35 -0.20 -9.39
C ALA A 250 6.88 -0.13 -9.36
N GLY A 251 7.58 -1.23 -9.70
CA GLY A 251 9.03 -1.26 -9.78
C GLY A 251 9.60 -0.32 -10.85
N VAL A 252 9.01 -0.33 -12.05
CA VAL A 252 9.42 0.58 -13.14
C VAL A 252 9.10 2.03 -12.78
N LEU A 253 7.89 2.32 -12.30
CA LEU A 253 7.51 3.68 -11.89
C LEU A 253 8.38 4.18 -10.73
N GLY A 254 8.65 3.33 -9.75
CA GLY A 254 9.55 3.63 -8.63
C GLY A 254 10.97 3.94 -9.10
N MET A 255 11.50 3.17 -10.06
CA MET A 255 12.81 3.43 -10.66
C MET A 255 12.85 4.78 -11.39
N VAL A 256 11.80 5.11 -12.16
CA VAL A 256 11.68 6.40 -12.85
C VAL A 256 11.63 7.54 -11.85
N VAL A 257 10.78 7.44 -10.82
CA VAL A 257 10.67 8.46 -9.77
C VAL A 257 11.99 8.62 -9.02
N ALA A 258 12.63 7.53 -8.61
CA ALA A 258 13.93 7.56 -7.95
C ALA A 258 15.01 8.20 -8.82
N TYR A 259 15.06 7.86 -10.12
CA TYR A 259 15.97 8.49 -11.07
C TYR A 259 15.72 10.00 -11.19
N LEU A 260 14.46 10.42 -11.35
CA LEU A 260 14.10 11.84 -11.46
C LEU A 260 14.46 12.61 -10.18
N VAL A 261 14.08 12.10 -9.02
CA VAL A 261 14.34 12.75 -7.73
C VAL A 261 15.84 12.81 -7.44
N VAL A 262 16.61 11.75 -7.68
CA VAL A 262 18.04 11.70 -7.32
C VAL A 262 18.91 12.40 -8.37
N ARG A 263 18.67 12.19 -9.66
CA ARG A 263 19.58 12.61 -10.74
C ARG A 263 19.18 13.92 -11.41
N ARG A 264 17.94 14.39 -11.28
CA ARG A 264 17.47 15.63 -11.94
C ARG A 264 17.19 16.72 -10.92
N LYS A 265 17.42 17.98 -11.35
CA LYS A 265 16.99 19.18 -10.64
C LYS A 265 15.83 19.80 -11.41
N PHE A 266 14.64 19.84 -10.82
CA PHE A 266 13.44 20.42 -11.43
C PHE A 266 12.51 20.97 -10.36
N SER A 267 11.65 21.92 -10.74
CA SER A 267 10.62 22.47 -9.85
C SER A 267 9.57 21.40 -9.53
N GLY A 268 9.30 21.14 -8.24
CA GLY A 268 8.37 20.09 -7.79
C GLY A 268 9.03 18.76 -7.42
N LYS A 269 10.37 18.66 -7.44
CA LYS A 269 11.12 17.46 -6.98
C LYS A 269 10.71 17.01 -5.57
N GLU A 270 10.63 17.95 -4.62
CA GLU A 270 10.26 17.66 -3.23
C GLU A 270 8.82 17.12 -3.12
N SER A 271 7.90 17.64 -3.93
CA SER A 271 6.52 17.16 -3.98
C SER A 271 6.44 15.76 -4.57
N LEU A 272 7.18 15.46 -5.64
CA LEU A 272 7.23 14.12 -6.21
C LEU A 272 7.82 13.11 -5.22
N ASP A 273 8.89 13.48 -4.53
CA ASP A 273 9.50 12.65 -3.49
C ASP A 273 8.56 12.48 -2.28
N PHE A 274 7.82 13.51 -1.88
CA PHE A 274 6.84 13.39 -0.80
C PHE A 274 5.67 12.47 -1.18
N VAL A 275 5.04 12.70 -2.33
CA VAL A 275 3.87 11.93 -2.80
C VAL A 275 4.22 10.47 -3.04
N SER A 276 5.41 10.18 -3.59
CA SER A 276 5.84 8.80 -3.82
C SER A 276 6.09 8.03 -2.52
N ASN A 277 6.54 8.69 -1.45
CA ASN A 277 6.70 8.07 -0.14
C ASN A 277 5.41 8.06 0.70
N LEU A 278 4.38 8.83 0.32
CA LEU A 278 3.11 8.93 1.04
C LEU A 278 2.41 7.57 1.14
N GLY A 279 2.56 6.71 0.12
CA GLY A 279 1.97 5.37 0.12
C GLY A 279 2.44 4.47 1.26
N ALA A 280 3.67 4.69 1.77
CA ALA A 280 4.18 3.98 2.94
C ALA A 280 3.70 4.60 4.27
N ALA A 281 3.20 5.84 4.24
CA ALA A 281 2.74 6.57 5.41
C ALA A 281 1.26 6.32 5.73
N VAL A 282 0.45 6.08 4.69
CA VAL A 282 -1.00 5.94 4.81
C VAL A 282 -1.36 4.47 4.97
N PRO A 283 -2.11 4.10 6.02
CA PRO A 283 -2.66 2.76 6.18
C PRO A 283 -3.32 2.23 4.90
N GLY A 284 -3.00 0.99 4.53
CA GLY A 284 -3.56 0.36 3.33
C GLY A 284 -5.09 0.25 3.38
N THR A 285 -5.68 0.12 4.57
CA THR A 285 -7.14 0.12 4.77
C THR A 285 -7.78 1.45 4.37
N ILE A 286 -7.15 2.57 4.74
CA ILE A 286 -7.59 3.92 4.38
C ILE A 286 -7.46 4.12 2.86
N LEU A 287 -6.34 3.71 2.27
CA LEU A 287 -6.15 3.79 0.81
C LEU A 287 -7.19 2.96 0.07
N GLY A 288 -7.45 1.72 0.51
CA GLY A 288 -8.45 0.83 -0.09
C GLY A 288 -9.85 1.44 -0.06
N ILE A 289 -10.29 1.93 1.10
CA ILE A 289 -11.61 2.56 1.24
C ILE A 289 -11.68 3.88 0.47
N GLY A 290 -10.60 4.67 0.51
CA GLY A 290 -10.47 5.87 -0.29
C GLY A 290 -10.64 5.59 -1.78
N PHE A 291 -10.05 4.52 -2.30
CA PHE A 291 -10.21 4.10 -3.69
C PHE A 291 -11.63 3.61 -4.01
N ILE A 292 -12.23 2.81 -3.14
CA ILE A 292 -13.62 2.36 -3.30
C ILE A 292 -14.54 3.58 -3.41
N ILE A 293 -14.44 4.54 -2.49
CA ILE A 293 -15.29 5.75 -2.51
C ILE A 293 -14.98 6.63 -3.72
N ALA A 294 -13.69 6.85 -4.02
CA ALA A 294 -13.27 7.78 -5.07
C ALA A 294 -13.58 7.28 -6.49
N PHE A 295 -13.61 5.97 -6.72
CA PHE A 295 -13.80 5.42 -8.06
C PHE A 295 -15.18 4.80 -8.30
N ILE A 296 -15.88 4.30 -7.27
CA ILE A 296 -17.24 3.77 -7.43
C ILE A 296 -18.27 4.92 -7.42
N THR A 297 -18.09 5.91 -6.55
CA THR A 297 -18.96 7.11 -6.48
C THR A 297 -18.10 8.37 -6.39
N PRO A 298 -17.39 8.75 -7.47
CA PRO A 298 -16.45 9.86 -7.44
C PRO A 298 -17.12 11.16 -6.97
N PRO A 299 -16.70 11.76 -5.84
CA PRO A 299 -17.23 13.04 -5.42
C PRO A 299 -16.82 14.09 -6.46
N LEU A 300 -17.82 14.69 -7.11
CA LEU A 300 -17.66 15.68 -8.19
C LEU A 300 -16.63 16.77 -7.85
N ILE A 301 -16.66 17.24 -6.61
CA ILE A 301 -15.75 18.28 -6.11
C ILE A 301 -14.29 17.82 -6.18
N ALA A 302 -13.99 16.58 -5.75
CA ALA A 302 -12.63 16.06 -5.78
C ALA A 302 -12.13 15.89 -7.21
N LEU A 303 -12.97 15.39 -8.10
CA LEU A 303 -12.65 15.24 -9.53
C LEU A 303 -12.33 16.61 -10.17
N VAL A 304 -13.18 17.62 -9.91
CA VAL A 304 -12.97 18.99 -10.40
C VAL A 304 -11.66 19.56 -9.86
N ILE A 305 -11.36 19.37 -8.58
CA ILE A 305 -10.11 19.85 -7.97
C ILE A 305 -8.90 19.17 -8.61
N ILE A 306 -8.91 17.84 -8.75
CA ILE A 306 -7.80 17.08 -9.36
C ILE A 306 -7.58 17.55 -10.79
N TYR A 307 -8.64 17.68 -11.58
CA TYR A 307 -8.54 18.14 -12.95
C TYR A 307 -8.06 19.59 -13.02
N ALA A 308 -8.53 20.47 -12.13
CA ALA A 308 -8.10 21.86 -12.06
C ALA A 308 -6.62 21.99 -11.65
N LEU A 309 -6.14 21.19 -10.70
CA LEU A 309 -4.74 21.16 -10.29
C LEU A 309 -3.84 20.64 -11.41
N PHE A 310 -4.24 19.56 -12.08
CA PHE A 310 -3.52 19.01 -13.22
C PHE A 310 -3.47 20.02 -14.38
N LEU A 311 -4.56 20.72 -14.62
CA LEU A 311 -4.66 21.80 -15.59
C LEU A 311 -3.76 22.98 -15.24
N TYR A 312 -3.75 23.42 -13.98
CA TYR A 312 -2.85 24.46 -13.49
C TYR A 312 -1.39 24.07 -13.69
N TYR A 313 -1.03 22.83 -13.38
CA TYR A 313 0.32 22.30 -13.61
C TYR A 313 0.71 22.39 -15.10
N LEU A 314 -0.15 21.91 -16.00
CA LEU A 314 0.09 21.99 -17.46
C LEU A 314 0.20 23.44 -17.93
N MET A 315 -0.63 24.37 -17.42
CA MET A 315 -0.53 25.80 -17.73
C MET A 315 0.78 26.40 -17.26
N SER A 316 1.26 26.04 -16.07
CA SER A 316 2.53 26.55 -15.54
C SER A 316 3.74 26.09 -16.36
N ASN A 317 3.62 24.94 -17.03
CA ASN A 317 4.73 24.31 -17.74
C ASN A 317 4.68 24.49 -19.28
N THR A 318 3.63 25.13 -19.81
CA THR A 318 3.47 25.42 -21.24
C THR A 318 3.75 26.89 -21.54
N ARG A 319 4.50 27.17 -22.62
CA ARG A 319 4.94 28.54 -23.01
C ARG A 319 3.84 29.37 -23.71
N LEU A 320 2.57 29.15 -23.37
CA LEU A 320 1.43 29.69 -24.09
C LEU A 320 0.77 30.88 -23.40
N ALA A 321 0.16 31.76 -24.21
CA ALA A 321 -0.61 32.88 -23.71
C ALA A 321 -1.81 32.35 -22.88
N ARG A 322 -1.89 32.80 -21.62
CA ARG A 322 -2.88 32.38 -20.60
C ARG A 322 -4.34 32.25 -21.11
N PRO A 323 -4.90 33.16 -21.95
CA PRO A 323 -6.31 33.04 -22.37
C PRO A 323 -6.56 31.94 -23.42
N ARG A 324 -5.61 31.70 -24.33
CA ARG A 324 -5.75 30.61 -25.33
C ARG A 324 -5.54 29.25 -24.68
N ALA A 325 -4.67 29.18 -23.69
CA ALA A 325 -4.48 27.99 -22.87
C ALA A 325 -5.76 27.57 -22.14
N ALA A 326 -6.45 28.53 -21.51
CA ALA A 326 -7.67 28.28 -20.78
C ALA A 326 -8.82 27.75 -21.65
N LEU A 327 -9.00 28.27 -22.87
CA LEU A 327 -10.09 27.86 -23.77
C LEU A 327 -9.98 26.40 -24.23
N TYR A 328 -8.80 25.97 -24.68
CA TYR A 328 -8.60 24.59 -25.16
C TYR A 328 -8.53 23.58 -24.01
N LEU A 329 -8.13 23.99 -22.81
CA LEU A 329 -8.19 23.15 -21.62
C LEU A 329 -9.62 23.03 -21.08
N ALA A 330 -10.46 24.06 -21.20
CA ALA A 330 -11.89 23.94 -20.93
C ALA A 330 -12.57 22.94 -21.88
N LEU A 331 -12.12 22.83 -23.13
CA LEU A 331 -12.57 21.81 -24.08
C LEU A 331 -12.11 20.39 -23.72
N GLY A 332 -11.10 20.20 -22.88
CA GLY A 332 -10.72 18.88 -22.31
C GLY A 332 -11.40 18.58 -20.98
N LEU A 333 -11.54 19.61 -20.13
CA LEU A 333 -12.16 19.54 -18.82
C LEU A 333 -13.66 19.22 -18.91
N VAL A 334 -14.39 19.91 -19.79
CA VAL A 334 -15.85 19.75 -19.91
C VAL A 334 -16.23 18.34 -20.38
N PRO A 335 -15.61 17.75 -21.41
CA PRO A 335 -15.85 16.35 -21.78
C PRO A 335 -15.40 15.36 -20.70
N GLY A 336 -14.26 15.62 -20.03
CA GLY A 336 -13.78 14.75 -18.94
C GLY A 336 -14.70 14.74 -17.72
N LEU A 337 -15.27 15.89 -17.34
CA LEU A 337 -16.27 16.00 -16.27
C LEU A 337 -17.63 15.44 -16.72
N ALA A 338 -18.00 15.63 -17.99
CA ALA A 338 -19.23 15.06 -18.53
C ALA A 338 -19.18 13.53 -18.57
N LEU A 339 -18.04 12.95 -18.99
CA LEU A 339 -17.77 11.51 -18.95
C LEU A 339 -17.84 10.95 -17.53
N ALA A 340 -17.29 11.65 -16.55
CA ALA A 340 -17.29 11.16 -15.17
C ALA A 340 -18.65 11.31 -14.46
N ARG A 341 -19.52 12.23 -14.90
CA ARG A 341 -20.78 12.54 -14.21
C ARG A 341 -22.03 11.96 -14.85
N PHE A 342 -22.15 12.08 -16.16
CA PHE A 342 -23.41 11.80 -16.86
C PHE A 342 -23.42 10.41 -17.47
N VAL A 343 -22.27 9.87 -17.84
CA VAL A 343 -22.20 8.64 -18.62
C VAL A 343 -22.47 7.38 -17.78
N THR A 344 -22.35 7.45 -16.45
CA THR A 344 -22.77 6.35 -15.55
C THR A 344 -24.30 6.18 -15.49
N ASP A 345 -25.05 7.26 -15.63
CA ASP A 345 -26.53 7.24 -15.54
C ASP A 345 -27.19 7.01 -16.93
N TRP A 346 -26.42 7.19 -17.99
CA TRP A 346 -26.89 7.24 -19.36
C TRP A 346 -26.43 5.96 -20.05
N GLY A 347 -27.34 5.01 -20.32
CA GLY A 347 -27.02 3.66 -20.82
C GLY A 347 -26.09 3.61 -22.05
N GLY A 348 -25.68 2.39 -22.45
CA GLY A 348 -24.59 2.09 -23.41
C GLY A 348 -24.45 2.97 -24.68
N ILE A 349 -25.56 3.53 -25.18
CA ILE A 349 -25.62 4.39 -26.38
C ILE A 349 -24.75 5.66 -26.26
N TRP A 350 -24.62 6.22 -25.06
CA TRP A 350 -23.87 7.47 -24.87
C TRP A 350 -22.36 7.27 -24.89
N TYR A 351 -21.87 6.10 -24.47
CA TYR A 351 -20.47 5.74 -24.65
C TYR A 351 -20.09 5.66 -26.13
N VAL A 352 -20.98 5.10 -26.96
CA VAL A 352 -20.80 5.02 -28.42
C VAL A 352 -20.82 6.41 -29.06
N ALA A 353 -21.68 7.31 -28.59
CA ALA A 353 -21.70 8.69 -29.05
C ALA A 353 -20.40 9.45 -28.71
N ILE A 354 -19.84 9.25 -27.51
CA ILE A 354 -18.58 9.89 -27.10
C ILE A 354 -17.39 9.29 -27.84
N PHE A 355 -17.38 7.97 -28.08
CA PHE A 355 -16.41 7.32 -28.97
C PHE A 355 -16.41 7.95 -30.37
N ALA A 356 -17.59 8.12 -30.95
CA ALA A 356 -17.76 8.75 -32.27
C ALA A 356 -17.29 10.22 -32.26
N LEU A 357 -17.56 10.96 -31.18
CA LEU A 357 -17.07 12.33 -31.01
C LEU A 357 -15.53 12.40 -30.94
N LEU A 358 -14.89 11.50 -30.18
CA LEU A 358 -13.42 11.45 -30.09
C LEU A 358 -12.78 11.09 -31.43
N LEU A 359 -13.36 10.15 -32.18
CA LEU A 359 -12.92 9.80 -33.53
C LEU A 359 -13.07 10.97 -34.52
N THR A 360 -14.20 11.67 -34.49
CA THR A 360 -14.43 12.84 -35.36
C THR A 360 -13.52 14.01 -35.02
N LEU A 361 -13.23 14.26 -33.75
CA LEU A 361 -12.24 15.25 -33.31
C LEU A 361 -10.81 14.88 -33.74
N ALA A 362 -10.43 13.59 -33.61
CA ALA A 362 -9.15 13.11 -34.10
C ALA A 362 -9.00 13.35 -35.62
N LEU A 363 -10.04 13.01 -36.38
CA LEU A 363 -10.10 13.24 -37.83
C LEU A 363 -10.06 14.74 -38.17
N ALA A 364 -10.76 15.58 -37.42
CA ALA A 364 -10.78 17.03 -37.63
C ALA A 364 -9.39 17.66 -37.35
N VAL A 365 -8.67 17.19 -36.33
CA VAL A 365 -7.29 17.65 -36.06
C VAL A 365 -6.36 17.25 -37.21
N VAL A 366 -6.53 16.04 -37.73
CA VAL A 366 -5.79 15.49 -38.85
C VAL A 366 -6.04 16.26 -40.15
N VAL A 367 -7.28 16.69 -40.41
CA VAL A 367 -7.70 17.33 -41.66
C VAL A 367 -7.48 18.86 -41.64
N ARG A 368 -7.71 19.51 -40.49
CA ARG A 368 -7.87 20.98 -40.43
C ARG A 368 -6.66 21.73 -39.89
N PHE A 369 -5.84 21.12 -39.04
CA PHE A 369 -4.63 21.78 -38.54
C PHE A 369 -3.45 21.40 -39.43
N SER A 370 -2.77 22.41 -39.98
CA SER A 370 -1.54 22.31 -40.78
C SER A 370 -0.34 21.91 -39.91
N VAL A 371 -0.45 20.75 -39.28
CA VAL A 371 0.54 20.17 -38.38
C VAL A 371 1.64 19.50 -39.20
N ALA A 372 2.91 19.68 -38.82
CA ALA A 372 4.02 18.95 -39.43
C ALA A 372 3.78 17.43 -39.39
N ALA A 373 4.13 16.70 -40.45
CA ALA A 373 3.78 15.28 -40.62
C ALA A 373 4.17 14.39 -39.41
N GLU A 374 5.30 14.68 -38.77
CA GLU A 374 5.80 13.96 -37.59
C GLU A 374 4.94 14.21 -36.33
N GLN A 375 4.43 15.43 -36.15
CA GLN A 375 3.54 15.79 -35.03
C GLN A 375 2.11 15.26 -35.24
N ARG A 376 1.64 15.20 -36.49
CA ARG A 376 0.33 14.63 -36.85
C ARG A 376 0.23 13.16 -36.44
N ARG A 377 1.31 12.39 -36.63
CA ARG A 377 1.38 10.98 -36.24
C ARG A 377 1.21 10.79 -34.74
N SER A 378 1.92 11.56 -33.92
CA SER A 378 1.83 11.46 -32.45
C SER A 378 0.43 11.79 -31.93
N VAL A 379 -0.21 12.82 -32.47
CA VAL A 379 -1.57 13.22 -32.07
C VAL A 379 -2.61 12.16 -32.47
N VAL A 380 -2.53 11.63 -33.69
CA VAL A 380 -3.41 10.54 -34.15
C VAL A 380 -3.28 9.33 -33.23
N VAL A 381 -2.04 8.91 -32.92
CA VAL A 381 -1.79 7.76 -32.06
C VAL A 381 -2.42 7.95 -30.68
N LEU A 382 -2.29 9.13 -30.08
CA LEU A 382 -2.89 9.43 -28.78
C LEU A 382 -4.43 9.34 -28.80
N PHE A 383 -5.08 9.89 -29.82
CA PHE A 383 -6.54 9.76 -29.97
C PHE A 383 -6.98 8.32 -30.25
N MET A 384 -6.20 7.57 -31.04
CA MET A 384 -6.47 6.14 -31.27
C MET A 384 -6.34 5.31 -30.00
N ILE A 385 -5.38 5.62 -29.13
CA ILE A 385 -5.26 5.00 -27.80
C ILE A 385 -6.48 5.34 -26.94
N ALA A 386 -6.87 6.62 -26.87
CA ALA A 386 -8.03 7.05 -26.09
C ALA A 386 -9.35 6.41 -26.58
N ALA A 387 -9.56 6.40 -27.91
CA ALA A 387 -10.72 5.79 -28.54
C ALA A 387 -10.71 4.27 -28.34
N GLY A 388 -9.57 3.61 -28.59
CA GLY A 388 -9.42 2.18 -28.38
C GLY A 388 -9.69 1.76 -26.94
N GLY A 389 -9.21 2.52 -25.96
CA GLY A 389 -9.52 2.30 -24.55
C GLY A 389 -11.02 2.43 -24.27
N LEU A 390 -11.67 3.49 -24.74
CA LEU A 390 -13.12 3.66 -24.55
C LEU A 390 -13.93 2.55 -25.25
N LEU A 391 -13.48 2.05 -26.40
CA LEU A 391 -14.07 0.88 -27.05
C LEU A 391 -13.93 -0.38 -26.21
N LEU A 392 -12.76 -0.62 -25.61
CA LEU A 392 -12.55 -1.72 -24.68
C LEU A 392 -13.44 -1.61 -23.44
N PHE A 393 -13.67 -0.39 -22.94
CA PHE A 393 -14.59 -0.14 -21.84
C PHE A 393 -16.05 -0.50 -22.19
N ILE A 394 -16.47 -0.23 -23.43
CA ILE A 394 -17.82 -0.54 -23.92
C ILE A 394 -17.98 -2.04 -24.17
N VAL A 395 -17.03 -2.65 -24.87
CA VAL A 395 -17.15 -4.03 -25.38
C VAL A 395 -16.74 -5.06 -24.31
N GLY A 396 -15.78 -4.71 -23.46
CA GLY A 396 -15.26 -5.54 -22.36
C GLY A 396 -16.36 -6.24 -21.57
N PRO A 397 -17.34 -5.52 -20.99
CA PRO A 397 -18.39 -6.14 -20.18
C PRO A 397 -19.26 -7.14 -20.95
N TYR A 398 -19.41 -7.04 -22.27
CA TYR A 398 -20.15 -8.08 -23.02
C TYR A 398 -19.41 -9.41 -23.00
N PHE A 399 -18.08 -9.38 -23.11
CA PHE A 399 -17.25 -10.56 -23.05
C PHE A 399 -17.10 -11.08 -21.62
N THR A 400 -16.76 -10.21 -20.66
CA THR A 400 -16.51 -10.63 -19.28
C THR A 400 -17.78 -11.10 -18.58
N ASN A 401 -18.94 -10.47 -18.82
CA ASN A 401 -20.21 -10.97 -18.27
C ASN A 401 -20.61 -12.33 -18.87
N ALA A 402 -20.36 -12.54 -20.17
CA ALA A 402 -20.60 -13.83 -20.80
C ALA A 402 -19.70 -14.91 -20.17
N LEU A 403 -18.40 -14.61 -20.02
CA LEU A 403 -17.43 -15.51 -19.39
C LEU A 403 -17.77 -15.81 -17.92
N ALA A 404 -18.14 -14.80 -17.14
CA ALA A 404 -18.54 -14.94 -15.75
C ALA A 404 -19.85 -15.74 -15.60
N SER A 405 -20.83 -15.53 -16.50
CA SER A 405 -22.07 -16.30 -16.49
C SER A 405 -21.85 -17.78 -16.82
N TRP A 406 -20.96 -18.06 -17.79
CA TRP A 406 -20.50 -19.42 -18.08
C TRP A 406 -19.76 -20.03 -16.89
N GLY A 407 -18.84 -19.30 -16.25
CA GLY A 407 -18.15 -19.73 -15.04
C GLY A 407 -19.13 -20.14 -13.93
N ARG A 408 -20.13 -19.29 -13.64
CA ARG A 408 -21.17 -19.58 -12.63
C ARG A 408 -21.98 -20.84 -12.95
N SER A 409 -22.10 -21.24 -14.21
CA SER A 409 -22.82 -22.46 -14.61
C SER A 409 -22.08 -23.77 -14.28
N LEU A 410 -20.76 -23.73 -14.11
CA LEU A 410 -19.92 -24.92 -13.91
C LEU A 410 -19.87 -25.41 -12.45
N GLY A 411 -20.27 -24.56 -11.49
CA GLY A 411 -20.24 -24.86 -10.06
C GLY A 411 -18.84 -25.12 -9.48
N GLY A 412 -18.75 -25.16 -8.15
CA GLY A 412 -17.52 -25.54 -7.44
C GLY A 412 -16.32 -24.60 -7.66
N THR A 413 -15.12 -25.17 -7.53
CA THR A 413 -13.84 -24.46 -7.73
C THR A 413 -13.63 -23.94 -9.15
N PRO A 414 -13.96 -24.68 -10.23
CA PRO A 414 -13.81 -24.19 -11.60
C PRO A 414 -14.60 -22.90 -11.87
N ALA A 415 -15.80 -22.77 -11.29
CA ALA A 415 -16.60 -21.55 -11.41
C ALA A 415 -15.84 -20.31 -10.90
N LYS A 416 -15.19 -20.43 -9.74
CA LYS A 416 -14.43 -19.34 -9.11
C LYS A 416 -13.22 -18.91 -9.93
N VAL A 417 -12.51 -19.87 -10.51
CA VAL A 417 -11.36 -19.57 -11.37
C VAL A 417 -11.82 -18.77 -12.59
N ILE A 418 -12.91 -19.19 -13.22
CA ILE A 418 -13.41 -18.55 -14.45
C ILE A 418 -14.01 -17.17 -14.15
N THR A 419 -14.69 -16.98 -13.00
CA THR A 419 -15.16 -15.66 -12.60
C THR A 419 -13.99 -14.71 -12.29
N SER A 420 -12.98 -15.16 -11.54
CA SER A 420 -11.76 -14.35 -11.31
C SER A 420 -11.08 -13.99 -12.63
N MET A 421 -10.99 -14.91 -13.60
CA MET A 421 -10.42 -14.60 -14.93
C MET A 421 -11.21 -13.51 -15.67
N ALA A 422 -12.54 -13.48 -15.55
CA ALA A 422 -13.35 -12.41 -16.11
C ALA A 422 -13.01 -11.07 -15.44
N ASP A 423 -12.90 -11.05 -14.12
CA ASP A 423 -12.55 -9.85 -13.35
C ASP A 423 -11.13 -9.36 -13.68
N TRP A 424 -10.18 -10.27 -13.93
CA TRP A 424 -8.82 -9.93 -14.35
C TRP A 424 -8.76 -9.26 -15.71
N ILE A 425 -9.65 -9.63 -16.63
CA ILE A 425 -9.79 -8.95 -17.92
C ILE A 425 -10.37 -7.55 -17.70
N ASP A 426 -11.36 -7.43 -16.81
CA ASP A 426 -11.96 -6.15 -16.44
C ASP A 426 -10.96 -5.17 -15.82
N VAL A 427 -9.89 -5.62 -15.17
CA VAL A 427 -8.78 -4.73 -14.73
C VAL A 427 -8.20 -3.91 -15.89
N PHE A 428 -8.14 -4.46 -17.10
CA PHE A 428 -7.58 -3.77 -18.28
C PHE A 428 -8.64 -3.13 -19.17
N THR A 429 -9.86 -3.66 -19.20
CA THR A 429 -10.95 -3.14 -20.04
C THR A 429 -11.79 -2.08 -19.34
N GLN A 430 -12.01 -2.20 -18.02
CA GLN A 430 -12.83 -1.31 -17.19
C GLN A 430 -12.00 -0.23 -16.49
N ILE A 431 -11.11 0.45 -17.23
CA ILE A 431 -10.36 1.58 -16.63
C ILE A 431 -11.37 2.64 -16.15
N PRO A 432 -11.28 3.13 -14.89
CA PRO A 432 -12.25 4.08 -14.36
C PRO A 432 -12.38 5.33 -15.22
N LEU A 433 -13.62 5.77 -15.49
CA LEU A 433 -13.91 6.95 -16.31
C LEU A 433 -13.19 8.24 -15.87
N PRO A 434 -12.99 8.51 -14.56
CA PRO A 434 -12.11 9.61 -14.11
C PRO A 434 -10.68 9.56 -14.65
N VAL A 435 -10.11 8.36 -14.81
CA VAL A 435 -8.77 8.17 -15.35
C VAL A 435 -8.75 8.45 -16.86
N TYR A 436 -9.81 8.04 -17.57
CA TYR A 436 -9.99 8.43 -18.99
C TYR A 436 -10.06 9.94 -19.17
N GLY A 437 -10.77 10.65 -18.30
CA GLY A 437 -10.84 12.12 -18.35
C GLY A 437 -9.46 12.78 -18.18
N LEU A 438 -8.62 12.28 -17.25
CA LEU A 438 -7.23 12.75 -17.12
C LEU A 438 -6.40 12.52 -18.38
N LEU A 439 -6.57 11.36 -19.01
CA LEU A 439 -5.87 11.02 -20.26
C LEU A 439 -6.27 11.98 -21.39
N LEU A 440 -7.56 12.30 -21.53
CA LEU A 440 -8.04 13.29 -22.51
C LEU A 440 -7.47 14.69 -22.24
N VAL A 441 -7.41 15.12 -20.96
CA VAL A 441 -6.79 16.39 -20.58
C VAL A 441 -5.30 16.41 -20.91
N ALA A 442 -4.58 15.30 -20.66
CA ALA A 442 -3.16 15.17 -20.97
C ALA A 442 -2.90 15.22 -22.49
N ILE A 443 -3.73 14.56 -23.30
CA ILE A 443 -3.67 14.62 -24.77
C ILE A 443 -3.89 16.07 -25.23
N GLY A 444 -4.89 16.77 -24.69
CA GLY A 444 -5.13 18.19 -24.96
C GLY A 444 -3.91 19.06 -24.65
N GLY A 445 -3.28 18.84 -23.50
CA GLY A 445 -2.04 19.54 -23.11
C GLY A 445 -0.84 19.22 -24.00
N TYR A 446 -0.68 17.97 -24.43
CA TYR A 446 0.39 17.56 -25.34
C TYR A 446 0.27 18.23 -26.72
N ILE A 447 -0.93 18.18 -27.29
CA ILE A 447 -1.28 18.86 -28.55
C ILE A 447 -0.91 20.34 -28.46
N MET A 448 -1.29 20.98 -27.36
CA MET A 448 -1.02 22.39 -27.09
C MET A 448 0.48 22.72 -27.05
N SER A 449 1.32 21.85 -26.46
CA SER A 449 2.76 22.06 -26.37
C SER A 449 3.53 21.94 -27.70
N ARG A 450 2.98 21.18 -28.66
CA ARG A 450 3.68 20.82 -29.92
C ARG A 450 3.14 21.56 -31.14
N LEU A 451 1.83 21.85 -31.19
CA LEU A 451 1.17 22.45 -32.36
C LEU A 451 1.31 23.98 -32.44
N LEU A 452 1.70 24.66 -31.36
CA LEU A 452 1.73 26.11 -31.32
C LEU A 452 3.17 26.62 -31.42
N PRO A 453 3.55 27.35 -32.48
CA PRO A 453 4.87 27.94 -32.57
C PRO A 453 5.04 28.89 -31.38
N GLY A 454 6.04 28.62 -30.54
CA GLY A 454 6.47 29.57 -29.53
C GLY A 454 6.80 30.88 -30.23
N ARG A 455 6.20 31.99 -29.78
CA ARG A 455 6.70 33.32 -30.18
C ARG A 455 8.18 33.35 -29.81
N ARG A 456 9.04 33.53 -30.81
CA ARG A 456 10.31 34.25 -30.59
C ARG A 456 9.90 35.65 -30.12
N ALA A 457 10.20 35.95 -28.87
CA ALA A 457 10.35 37.29 -28.33
C ALA A 457 11.38 37.19 -27.21
#